data_AF-A0A2J0LCB4-F1
#
_entry.id   AF-A0A2J0LCB4-F1
#
_cell.length_a   1.000
_cell.length_b   1.000
_cell.length_c   1.000
_cell.angle_alpha   90.00
_cell.angle_beta   90.00
_cell.angle_gamma   90.00
#
_symmetry.space_group_name_H-M   'P 1'
#
loop_
_entity.id
_entity.type
_entity.pdbx_description
1 polymer ?
#
loop_
_entity_poly.entity_id
_entity_poly.type
_entity_poly.pdbx_seq_one_letter_code
_entity_poly.pdbx_strand_id
1 'polypeptide(L)'
;LRYKTNIETMEPILSKIMDLRAVRFDWNNKTSTPGMADFGMIAEEVNGVLPDLVTYNPDGTPHGLKYEKMGLFALKGLQEQQGEISNFKFQISNQFQSLNDKNISLDDKLNIISGSLTNLDNRATASESQLASLNSQISSLESNTADLGRNLSELTATVGTMVETESMIVSRINDHEARLAALEVGTLSGSGVSGPLDLSPALKKFDADLSAAVGPDGKSIFTLDGELNARVLGAESLKLGNKTSGKETLEAGKTAKEILTSEAFAGAKIYITPLGKLSGGSLYVDMAKVKEGESFTVELDGDPLADNLEFNWLIVR
;
A
#
# COMPACT_ATOMS: atom_id res chain seq x y z
N LEU A 1 -91.67 -7.88 -70.96
CA LEU A 1 -91.01 -8.33 -72.21
C LEU A 1 -92.02 -8.28 -73.35
N ARG A 2 -91.74 -7.52 -74.42
CA ARG A 2 -92.73 -7.20 -75.46
C ARG A 2 -92.86 -8.27 -76.56
N TYR A 3 -91.81 -9.07 -76.79
CA TYR A 3 -91.73 -10.00 -77.92
C TYR A 3 -91.05 -11.35 -77.62
N LYS A 4 -90.72 -11.63 -76.34
CA LYS A 4 -89.96 -12.83 -75.94
C LYS A 4 -90.62 -13.50 -74.74
N THR A 5 -90.69 -14.83 -74.76
CA THR A 5 -91.10 -15.71 -73.66
C THR A 5 -89.94 -16.63 -73.27
N ASN A 6 -90.02 -17.32 -72.12
CA ASN A 6 -89.03 -18.32 -71.65
C ASN A 6 -87.58 -17.81 -71.72
N ILE A 7 -87.29 -16.67 -71.09
CA ILE A 7 -85.95 -16.07 -71.15
C ILE A 7 -85.08 -16.65 -70.06
N GLU A 8 -84.03 -17.32 -70.49
CA GLU A 8 -83.01 -17.91 -69.63
C GLU A 8 -81.66 -17.24 -69.87
N THR A 9 -80.82 -17.25 -68.84
CA THR A 9 -79.43 -16.76 -68.97
C THR A 9 -78.62 -17.83 -69.68
N MET A 10 -77.78 -17.43 -70.63
CA MET A 10 -76.88 -18.39 -71.28
C MET A 10 -75.91 -18.99 -70.27
N GLU A 11 -75.71 -20.31 -70.35
CA GLU A 11 -74.71 -21.05 -69.61
C GLU A 11 -73.28 -20.54 -69.89
N PRO A 12 -72.30 -20.85 -69.03
CA PRO A 12 -70.89 -20.55 -69.31
C PRO A 12 -70.42 -21.20 -70.62
N ILE A 13 -69.74 -20.42 -71.45
CA ILE A 13 -69.28 -20.83 -72.78
C ILE A 13 -67.83 -20.45 -73.06
N LEU A 14 -67.13 -19.78 -72.15
CA LEU A 14 -65.77 -19.30 -72.41
C LEU A 14 -64.84 -20.44 -72.84
N SER A 15 -64.85 -21.58 -72.13
CA SER A 15 -64.07 -22.76 -72.51
C SER A 15 -64.41 -23.27 -73.90
N LYS A 16 -65.71 -23.35 -74.24
CA LYS A 16 -66.20 -23.78 -75.55
C LYS A 16 -65.77 -22.83 -76.67
N ILE A 17 -65.78 -21.51 -76.43
CA ILE A 17 -65.28 -20.53 -77.40
C ILE A 17 -63.78 -20.71 -77.63
N MET A 18 -63.02 -20.96 -76.56
CA MET A 18 -61.55 -21.15 -76.66
C MET A 18 -61.16 -22.41 -77.45
N ASP A 19 -62.06 -23.39 -77.56
CA ASP A 19 -61.87 -24.60 -78.37
C ASP A 19 -62.20 -24.39 -79.87
N LEU A 20 -62.82 -23.25 -80.23
CA LEU A 20 -63.14 -22.97 -81.64
C LEU A 20 -61.89 -22.62 -82.44
N ARG A 21 -61.81 -23.18 -83.65
CA ARG A 21 -60.64 -23.03 -84.52
C ARG A 21 -60.96 -22.22 -85.76
N ALA A 22 -60.36 -21.03 -85.86
CA ALA A 22 -60.34 -20.27 -87.11
C ALA A 22 -59.36 -20.92 -88.10
N VAL A 23 -59.81 -21.14 -89.32
CA VAL A 23 -59.06 -21.79 -90.40
C VAL A 23 -59.09 -20.97 -91.68
N ARG A 24 -58.10 -21.19 -92.54
CA ARG A 24 -58.14 -20.82 -93.96
C ARG A 24 -58.33 -22.09 -94.77
N PHE A 25 -59.07 -22.00 -95.87
CA PHE A 25 -59.37 -23.16 -96.71
C PHE A 25 -59.63 -22.73 -98.15
N ASP A 26 -59.58 -23.69 -99.07
CA ASP A 26 -60.00 -23.52 -100.46
C ASP A 26 -61.31 -24.31 -100.69
N TRP A 27 -62.25 -23.69 -101.39
CA TRP A 27 -63.52 -24.34 -101.72
C TRP A 27 -63.34 -25.53 -102.67
N ASN A 28 -64.03 -26.64 -102.42
CA ASN A 28 -63.93 -27.85 -103.25
C ASN A 28 -64.92 -27.82 -104.45
N ASN A 29 -64.88 -28.85 -105.30
CA ASN A 29 -65.72 -28.95 -106.50
C ASN A 29 -67.23 -29.12 -106.23
N LYS A 30 -67.66 -29.18 -104.96
CA LYS A 30 -69.07 -29.29 -104.57
C LYS A 30 -69.71 -27.93 -104.25
N THR A 31 -69.03 -26.82 -104.54
CA THR A 31 -69.55 -25.46 -104.32
C THR A 31 -69.55 -24.65 -105.60
N SER A 32 -70.21 -23.49 -105.57
CA SER A 32 -70.31 -22.58 -106.72
C SER A 32 -69.00 -21.84 -107.05
N THR A 33 -67.96 -21.97 -106.21
CA THR A 33 -66.66 -21.26 -106.37
C THR A 33 -65.46 -22.19 -106.13
N PRO A 34 -65.26 -23.28 -106.89
CA PRO A 34 -64.16 -24.23 -106.65
C PRO A 34 -62.78 -23.57 -106.76
N GLY A 35 -61.86 -23.95 -105.87
CA GLY A 35 -60.48 -23.46 -105.80
C GLY A 35 -60.31 -22.04 -105.27
N MET A 36 -61.40 -21.35 -104.93
CA MET A 36 -61.34 -20.02 -104.33
C MET A 36 -60.94 -20.11 -102.86
N ALA A 37 -59.91 -19.35 -102.47
CA ALA A 37 -59.44 -19.27 -101.08
C ALA A 37 -60.39 -18.44 -100.21
N ASP A 38 -60.60 -18.89 -98.97
CA ASP A 38 -61.47 -18.27 -98.00
C ASP A 38 -60.98 -18.53 -96.55
N PHE A 39 -61.69 -17.97 -95.56
CA PHE A 39 -61.41 -18.17 -94.15
C PHE A 39 -62.70 -18.23 -93.32
N GLY A 40 -62.64 -18.94 -92.20
CA GLY A 40 -63.81 -19.13 -91.34
C GLY A 40 -63.58 -20.23 -90.33
N MET A 41 -64.62 -21.02 -90.07
CA MET A 41 -64.55 -22.20 -89.21
C MET A 41 -65.24 -23.39 -89.90
N ILE A 42 -64.88 -24.60 -89.52
CA ILE A 42 -65.46 -25.84 -90.06
C ILE A 42 -66.73 -26.18 -89.30
N ALA A 43 -67.88 -26.31 -89.99
CA ALA A 43 -69.18 -26.49 -89.35
C ALA A 43 -69.25 -27.78 -88.51
N GLU A 44 -68.62 -28.86 -88.98
CA GLU A 44 -68.53 -30.15 -88.27
C GLU A 44 -67.70 -30.04 -86.97
N GLU A 45 -66.61 -29.26 -86.98
CA GLU A 45 -65.80 -29.01 -85.78
C GLU A 45 -66.60 -28.16 -84.77
N VAL A 46 -67.24 -27.09 -85.24
CA VAL A 46 -68.07 -26.23 -84.39
C VAL A 46 -69.26 -27.00 -83.83
N ASN A 47 -69.87 -27.91 -84.59
CA ASN A 47 -70.98 -28.74 -84.14
C ASN A 47 -70.66 -29.56 -82.89
N GLY A 48 -69.42 -30.06 -82.78
CA GLY A 48 -68.97 -30.85 -81.64
C GLY A 48 -68.83 -30.04 -80.34
N VAL A 49 -68.66 -28.71 -80.44
CA VAL A 49 -68.33 -27.84 -79.31
C VAL A 49 -69.49 -26.88 -78.98
N LEU A 50 -70.05 -26.25 -80.00
CA LEU A 50 -71.06 -25.20 -79.90
C LEU A 50 -72.12 -25.32 -81.02
N PRO A 51 -72.97 -26.38 -80.97
CA PRO A 51 -73.94 -26.70 -82.04
C PRO A 51 -74.98 -25.59 -82.28
N ASP A 52 -75.20 -24.70 -81.33
CA ASP A 52 -76.13 -23.56 -81.49
C ASP A 52 -75.72 -22.60 -82.61
N LEU A 53 -74.42 -22.54 -82.93
CA LEU A 53 -73.88 -21.75 -84.04
C LEU A 53 -73.97 -22.45 -85.40
N VAL A 54 -74.42 -23.70 -85.47
CA VAL A 54 -74.45 -24.49 -86.69
C VAL A 54 -75.83 -24.43 -87.35
N THR A 55 -75.85 -24.38 -88.69
CA THR A 55 -77.03 -24.64 -89.51
C THR A 55 -76.95 -26.05 -90.10
N TYR A 56 -78.09 -26.71 -90.24
CA TYR A 56 -78.16 -28.11 -90.66
C TYR A 56 -78.93 -28.25 -91.97
N ASN A 57 -78.53 -29.25 -92.75
CA ASN A 57 -79.30 -29.73 -93.90
C ASN A 57 -80.60 -30.43 -93.46
N PRO A 58 -81.56 -30.69 -94.38
CA PRO A 58 -82.77 -31.46 -94.07
C PRO A 58 -82.52 -32.87 -93.52
N ASP A 59 -81.35 -33.46 -93.82
CA ASP A 59 -80.92 -34.77 -93.32
C ASP A 59 -80.26 -34.70 -91.92
N GLY A 60 -80.17 -33.51 -91.33
CA GLY A 60 -79.58 -33.28 -90.01
C GLY A 60 -78.06 -33.12 -89.99
N THR A 61 -77.39 -33.12 -91.14
CA THR A 61 -75.93 -32.92 -91.21
C THR A 61 -75.54 -31.45 -91.05
N PRO A 62 -74.45 -31.11 -90.33
CA PRO A 62 -73.90 -29.75 -90.29
C PRO A 62 -73.61 -29.24 -91.70
N HIS A 63 -74.08 -28.04 -92.02
CA HIS A 63 -73.94 -27.46 -93.35
C HIS A 63 -73.26 -26.08 -93.35
N GLY A 64 -73.50 -25.28 -92.32
CA GLY A 64 -72.97 -23.92 -92.25
C GLY A 64 -72.99 -23.34 -90.85
N LEU A 65 -72.69 -22.05 -90.75
CA LEU A 65 -72.56 -21.34 -89.48
C LEU A 65 -73.42 -20.08 -89.43
N LYS A 66 -74.00 -19.81 -88.27
CA LYS A 66 -74.76 -18.60 -87.93
C LYS A 66 -73.80 -17.48 -87.51
N TYR A 67 -73.02 -16.96 -88.46
CA TYR A 67 -72.02 -15.91 -88.20
C TYR A 67 -72.64 -14.67 -87.53
N GLU A 68 -73.89 -14.34 -87.85
CA GLU A 68 -74.62 -13.23 -87.25
C GLU A 68 -74.89 -13.39 -85.74
N LYS A 69 -74.76 -14.62 -85.21
CA LYS A 69 -74.92 -14.92 -83.78
C LYS A 69 -73.60 -14.98 -83.04
N MET A 70 -72.46 -15.10 -83.72
CA MET A 70 -71.14 -15.22 -83.08
C MET A 70 -70.81 -14.05 -82.18
N GLY A 71 -71.22 -12.82 -82.54
CA GLY A 71 -71.04 -11.64 -81.70
C GLY A 71 -71.69 -11.77 -80.31
N LEU A 72 -72.79 -12.52 -80.19
CA LEU A 72 -73.45 -12.75 -78.90
C LEU A 72 -72.69 -13.75 -78.03
N PHE A 73 -72.16 -14.81 -78.63
CA PHE A 73 -71.29 -15.76 -77.91
C PHE A 73 -69.98 -15.07 -77.49
N ALA A 74 -69.35 -14.30 -78.38
CA ALA A 74 -68.19 -13.50 -78.04
C ALA A 74 -68.46 -12.53 -76.88
N LEU A 75 -69.61 -11.83 -76.88
CA LEU A 75 -70.03 -10.97 -75.78
C LEU A 75 -70.13 -11.74 -74.45
N LYS A 76 -70.76 -12.92 -74.45
CA LYS A 76 -70.89 -13.75 -73.25
C LYS A 76 -69.53 -14.25 -72.75
N GLY A 77 -68.65 -14.69 -73.65
CA GLY A 77 -67.26 -15.05 -73.31
C GLY A 77 -66.47 -13.89 -72.71
N LEU A 78 -66.61 -12.67 -73.25
CA LEU A 78 -65.99 -11.46 -72.68
C LEU A 78 -66.53 -11.14 -71.28
N GLN A 79 -67.84 -11.32 -71.04
CA GLN A 79 -68.45 -11.13 -69.72
C GLN A 79 -67.90 -12.14 -68.70
N GLU A 80 -67.75 -13.41 -69.08
CA GLU A 80 -67.15 -14.45 -68.24
C GLU A 80 -65.68 -14.12 -67.91
N GLN A 81 -64.89 -13.76 -68.92
CA GLN A 81 -63.49 -13.38 -68.74
C GLN A 81 -63.35 -12.15 -67.83
N GLN A 82 -64.25 -11.17 -67.94
CA GLN A 82 -64.27 -10.02 -67.04
C GLN A 82 -64.58 -10.42 -65.57
N GLY A 83 -65.38 -11.47 -65.38
CA GLY A 83 -65.63 -12.09 -64.08
C GLY A 83 -64.36 -12.71 -63.50
N GLU A 84 -63.64 -13.51 -64.29
CA GLU A 84 -62.35 -14.12 -63.88
C GLU A 84 -61.31 -13.06 -63.54
N ILE A 85 -61.18 -12.00 -64.36
CA ILE A 85 -60.27 -10.88 -64.09
C ILE A 85 -60.62 -10.18 -62.76
N SER A 86 -61.92 -9.97 -62.51
CA SER A 86 -62.38 -9.35 -61.25
C SER A 86 -62.04 -10.21 -60.05
N ASN A 87 -62.23 -11.54 -60.17
CA ASN A 87 -61.86 -12.50 -59.13
C ASN A 87 -60.34 -12.53 -58.88
N PHE A 88 -59.51 -12.55 -59.94
CA PHE A 88 -58.06 -12.50 -59.78
C PHE A 88 -57.60 -11.20 -59.13
N LYS A 89 -58.17 -10.04 -59.50
CA LYS A 89 -57.88 -8.76 -58.85
C LYS A 89 -58.21 -8.81 -57.35
N PHE A 90 -59.34 -9.41 -56.98
CA PHE A 90 -59.72 -9.58 -55.57
C PHE A 90 -58.74 -10.47 -54.82
N GLN A 91 -58.36 -11.62 -55.40
CA GLN A 91 -57.37 -12.53 -54.81
C GLN A 91 -56.01 -11.85 -54.62
N ILE A 92 -55.52 -11.12 -55.63
CA ILE A 92 -54.28 -10.34 -55.54
C ILE A 92 -54.35 -9.29 -54.44
N SER A 93 -55.47 -8.55 -54.33
CA SER A 93 -55.66 -7.56 -53.28
C SER A 93 -55.60 -8.19 -51.89
N ASN A 94 -56.25 -9.35 -51.70
CA ASN A 94 -56.22 -10.07 -50.43
C ASN A 94 -54.81 -10.60 -50.10
N GLN A 95 -54.11 -11.12 -51.10
CA GLN A 95 -52.72 -11.56 -50.93
C GLN A 95 -51.80 -10.40 -50.57
N PHE A 96 -51.97 -9.23 -51.20
CA PHE A 96 -51.22 -8.01 -50.88
C PHE A 96 -51.48 -7.55 -49.44
N GLN A 97 -52.75 -7.54 -49.00
CA GLN A 97 -53.09 -7.21 -47.61
C GLN A 97 -52.43 -8.19 -46.63
N SER A 98 -52.54 -9.50 -46.89
CA SER A 98 -51.92 -10.51 -46.01
C SER A 98 -50.39 -10.37 -45.95
N LEU A 99 -49.76 -10.02 -47.08
CA LEU A 99 -48.31 -9.78 -47.11
C LEU A 99 -47.94 -8.53 -46.30
N ASN A 100 -48.73 -7.46 -46.43
CA ASN A 100 -48.53 -6.23 -45.67
C ASN A 100 -48.68 -6.47 -44.15
N ASP A 101 -49.70 -7.22 -43.73
CA ASP A 101 -49.91 -7.55 -42.32
C ASP A 101 -48.76 -8.42 -41.76
N LYS A 102 -48.23 -9.35 -42.57
CA LYS A 102 -47.04 -10.13 -42.22
C LYS A 102 -45.80 -9.24 -42.07
N ASN A 103 -45.63 -8.23 -42.92
CA ASN A 103 -44.52 -7.29 -42.82
C ASN A 103 -44.62 -6.45 -41.54
N ILE A 104 -45.81 -5.92 -41.21
CA ILE A 104 -46.03 -5.20 -39.95
C ILE A 104 -45.70 -6.09 -38.74
N SER A 105 -46.17 -7.34 -38.74
CA SER A 105 -45.86 -8.29 -37.67
C SER A 105 -44.37 -8.62 -37.57
N LEU A 106 -43.66 -8.64 -38.70
CA LEU A 106 -42.21 -8.85 -38.73
C LEU A 106 -41.48 -7.63 -38.14
N ASP A 107 -41.89 -6.41 -38.48
CA ASP A 107 -41.33 -5.18 -37.93
C ASP A 107 -41.53 -5.10 -36.41
N ASP A 108 -42.71 -5.47 -35.90
CA ASP A 108 -42.98 -5.55 -34.46
C ASP A 108 -42.03 -6.54 -33.76
N LYS A 109 -41.82 -7.72 -34.37
CA LYS A 109 -40.88 -8.72 -33.86
C LYS A 109 -39.44 -8.20 -33.87
N LEU A 110 -39.02 -7.49 -34.93
CA LEU A 110 -37.69 -6.89 -35.02
C LEU A 110 -37.47 -5.82 -33.95
N ASN A 111 -38.49 -5.01 -33.66
CA ASN A 111 -38.44 -4.02 -32.58
C ASN A 111 -38.28 -4.68 -31.21
N ILE A 112 -39.05 -5.75 -30.93
CA ILE A 112 -38.95 -6.51 -29.68
C ILE A 112 -37.58 -7.17 -29.53
N ILE A 113 -37.06 -7.77 -30.60
CA ILE A 113 -35.72 -8.39 -30.61
C ILE A 113 -34.65 -7.33 -30.36
N SER A 114 -34.74 -6.16 -31.01
CA SER A 114 -33.79 -5.07 -30.83
C SER A 114 -33.77 -4.58 -29.37
N GLY A 115 -34.94 -4.40 -28.75
CA GLY A 115 -35.02 -4.04 -27.33
C GLY A 115 -34.46 -5.12 -26.40
N SER A 116 -34.68 -6.40 -26.72
CA SER A 116 -34.10 -7.52 -25.98
C SER A 116 -32.56 -7.54 -26.09
N LEU A 117 -32.02 -7.21 -27.26
CA LEU A 117 -30.58 -7.12 -27.49
C LEU A 117 -29.95 -5.98 -26.67
N THR A 118 -30.57 -4.80 -26.63
CA THR A 118 -30.14 -3.69 -25.77
C THR A 118 -30.14 -4.08 -24.29
N ASN A 119 -31.15 -4.82 -23.83
CA ASN A 119 -31.18 -5.30 -22.44
C ASN A 119 -30.07 -6.29 -22.13
N LEU A 120 -29.74 -7.19 -23.06
CA LEU A 120 -28.62 -8.12 -22.91
C LEU A 120 -27.27 -7.38 -22.88
N ASP A 121 -27.09 -6.36 -23.73
CA ASP A 121 -25.90 -5.52 -23.77
C ASP A 121 -25.67 -4.77 -22.44
N ASN A 122 -26.73 -4.17 -21.89
CA ASN A 122 -26.70 -3.53 -20.57
C ASN A 122 -26.31 -4.53 -19.46
N ARG A 123 -26.83 -5.75 -19.50
CA ARG A 123 -26.49 -6.81 -18.53
C ARG A 123 -25.05 -7.28 -18.68
N ALA A 124 -24.53 -7.36 -19.91
CA ALA A 124 -23.14 -7.72 -20.18
C ALA A 124 -22.20 -6.65 -19.59
N THR A 125 -22.45 -5.38 -19.91
CA THR A 125 -21.69 -4.23 -19.36
C THR A 125 -21.68 -4.21 -17.83
N ALA A 126 -22.84 -4.47 -17.21
CA ALA A 126 -22.93 -4.56 -15.75
C ALA A 126 -22.10 -5.73 -15.19
N SER A 127 -22.14 -6.88 -15.86
CA SER A 127 -21.37 -8.07 -15.46
C SER A 127 -19.86 -7.84 -15.60
N GLU A 128 -19.42 -7.16 -16.67
CA GLU A 128 -18.02 -6.75 -16.88
C GLU A 128 -17.53 -5.82 -15.76
N SER A 129 -18.37 -4.86 -15.37
CA SER A 129 -18.08 -3.95 -14.26
C SER A 129 -17.93 -4.70 -12.92
N GLN A 130 -18.79 -5.69 -12.68
CA GLN A 130 -18.69 -6.56 -11.50
C GLN A 130 -17.40 -7.39 -11.50
N LEU A 131 -17.00 -7.95 -12.65
CA LEU A 131 -15.74 -8.70 -12.79
C LEU A 131 -14.52 -7.82 -12.52
N ALA A 132 -14.51 -6.57 -13.02
CA ALA A 132 -13.43 -5.63 -12.74
C ALA A 132 -13.31 -5.30 -11.24
N SER A 133 -14.44 -5.15 -10.55
CA SER A 133 -14.47 -4.95 -9.10
C SER A 133 -13.94 -6.17 -8.34
N LEU A 134 -14.38 -7.38 -8.72
CA LEU A 134 -13.88 -8.63 -8.13
C LEU A 134 -12.37 -8.79 -8.31
N ASN A 135 -11.85 -8.51 -9.51
CA ASN A 135 -10.41 -8.57 -9.77
C ASN A 135 -9.63 -7.61 -8.87
N SER A 136 -10.15 -6.40 -8.64
CA SER A 136 -9.53 -5.44 -7.72
C SER A 136 -9.52 -5.95 -6.27
N GLN A 137 -10.60 -6.61 -5.83
CA GLN A 137 -10.67 -7.24 -4.52
C GLN A 137 -9.67 -8.40 -4.39
N ILE A 138 -9.54 -9.24 -5.42
CA ILE A 138 -8.57 -10.34 -5.46
C ILE A 138 -7.14 -9.80 -5.30
N SER A 139 -6.77 -8.77 -6.07
CA SER A 139 -5.43 -8.17 -5.95
C SER A 139 -5.15 -7.59 -4.56
N SER A 140 -6.16 -7.00 -3.90
CA SER A 140 -6.01 -6.54 -2.52
C SER A 140 -5.80 -7.70 -1.54
N LEU A 141 -6.55 -8.80 -1.70
CA LEU A 141 -6.37 -10.00 -0.90
C LEU A 141 -5.00 -10.63 -1.11
N GLU A 142 -4.52 -10.71 -2.35
CA GLU A 142 -3.18 -11.22 -2.67
C GLU A 142 -2.09 -10.39 -1.96
N SER A 143 -2.19 -9.06 -2.00
CA SER A 143 -1.26 -8.18 -1.26
C SER A 143 -1.29 -8.46 0.24
N ASN A 144 -2.49 -8.53 0.84
CA ASN A 144 -2.63 -8.81 2.27
C ASN A 144 -2.03 -10.17 2.64
N THR A 145 -2.23 -11.20 1.80
CA THR A 145 -1.63 -12.52 2.04
C THR A 145 -0.11 -12.51 1.95
N ALA A 146 0.47 -11.73 1.03
CA ALA A 146 1.92 -11.56 0.94
C ALA A 146 2.48 -10.87 2.19
N ASP A 147 1.81 -9.83 2.69
CA ASP A 147 2.23 -9.11 3.89
C ASP A 147 2.11 -9.98 5.15
N LEU A 148 1.03 -10.75 5.28
CA LEU A 148 0.91 -11.76 6.34
C LEU A 148 2.03 -12.79 6.28
N GLY A 149 2.43 -13.23 5.08
CA GLY A 149 3.58 -14.11 4.88
C GLY A 149 4.89 -13.50 5.36
N ARG A 150 5.13 -12.21 5.10
CA ARG A 150 6.31 -11.48 5.60
C ARG A 150 6.31 -11.39 7.12
N ASN A 151 5.19 -10.99 7.72
CA ASN A 151 5.04 -10.87 9.17
C ASN A 151 5.28 -12.22 9.88
N LEU A 152 4.80 -13.33 9.30
CA LEU A 152 5.04 -14.67 9.85
C LEU A 152 6.52 -15.05 9.77
N SER A 153 7.21 -14.70 8.69
CA SER A 153 8.66 -14.92 8.55
C SER A 153 9.45 -14.12 9.59
N GLU A 154 9.10 -12.85 9.81
CA GLU A 154 9.73 -11.99 10.82
C GLU A 154 9.49 -12.50 12.25
N LEU A 155 8.27 -12.95 12.54
CA LEU A 155 7.94 -13.56 13.83
C LEU A 155 8.73 -14.85 14.03
N THR A 156 8.82 -15.71 13.01
CA THR A 156 9.60 -16.95 13.06
C THR A 156 11.07 -16.67 13.36
N ALA A 157 11.66 -15.66 12.71
CA ALA A 157 13.04 -15.26 12.98
C ALA A 157 13.23 -14.75 14.42
N THR A 158 12.29 -13.93 14.90
CA THR A 158 12.30 -13.41 16.29
C THR A 158 12.19 -14.53 17.32
N VAL A 159 11.31 -15.50 17.10
CA VAL A 159 11.20 -16.67 17.97
C VAL A 159 12.49 -17.49 17.94
N GLY A 160 13.13 -17.63 16.77
CA GLY A 160 14.43 -18.28 16.63
C GLY A 160 15.50 -17.64 17.52
N THR A 161 15.64 -16.30 17.49
CA THR A 161 16.63 -15.60 18.34
C THR A 161 16.30 -15.68 19.82
N MET A 162 15.01 -15.70 20.20
CA MET A 162 14.59 -15.94 21.58
C MET A 162 15.00 -17.34 22.06
N VAL A 163 14.82 -18.38 21.24
CA VAL A 163 15.23 -19.75 21.56
C VAL A 163 16.75 -19.85 21.72
N GLU A 164 17.52 -19.20 20.85
CA GLU A 164 18.99 -19.13 20.99
C GLU A 164 19.39 -18.44 22.31
N THR A 165 18.72 -17.33 22.64
CA THR A 165 18.95 -16.59 23.89
C THR A 165 18.60 -17.44 25.11
N GLU A 166 17.50 -18.19 25.07
CA GLU A 166 17.09 -19.12 26.13
C GLU A 166 18.16 -20.21 26.33
N SER A 167 18.66 -20.81 25.25
CA SER A 167 19.75 -21.79 25.30
C SER A 167 21.02 -21.22 25.96
N MET A 168 21.40 -19.97 25.63
CA MET A 168 22.53 -19.29 26.26
C MET A 168 22.32 -19.05 27.77
N ILE A 169 21.11 -18.66 28.17
CA ILE A 169 20.76 -18.46 29.59
C ILE A 169 20.85 -19.78 30.34
N VAL A 170 20.26 -20.86 29.80
CA VAL A 170 20.32 -22.20 30.39
C VAL A 170 21.77 -22.67 30.57
N SER A 171 22.62 -22.46 29.57
CA SER A 171 24.06 -22.79 29.66
C SER A 171 24.76 -22.01 30.78
N ARG A 172 24.51 -20.70 30.90
CA ARG A 172 25.06 -19.87 31.98
C ARG A 172 24.55 -20.28 33.36
N ILE A 173 23.28 -20.69 33.48
CA ILE A 173 22.72 -21.21 34.72
C ILE A 173 23.45 -22.49 35.13
N ASN A 174 23.63 -23.43 34.19
CA ASN A 174 24.36 -24.67 34.46
C ASN A 174 25.82 -24.41 34.87
N ASP A 175 26.52 -23.46 34.24
CA ASP A 175 27.86 -23.03 34.65
C ASP A 175 27.87 -22.43 36.07
N HIS A 176 26.91 -21.55 36.37
CA HIS A 176 26.78 -20.97 37.69
C HIS A 176 26.48 -22.03 38.76
N GLU A 177 25.61 -23.00 38.50
CA GLU A 177 25.34 -24.14 39.39
C GLU A 177 26.61 -24.98 39.63
N ALA A 178 27.39 -25.25 38.59
CA ALA A 178 28.67 -25.96 38.73
C ALA A 178 29.68 -25.18 39.59
N ARG A 179 29.76 -23.86 39.41
CA ARG A 179 30.63 -22.97 40.22
C ARG A 179 30.18 -22.90 41.68
N LEU A 180 28.86 -22.86 41.93
CA LEU A 180 28.30 -22.92 43.28
C LEU A 180 28.64 -24.25 43.96
N ALA A 181 28.46 -25.37 43.28
CA ALA A 181 28.84 -26.69 43.80
C ALA A 181 30.36 -26.78 44.09
N ALA A 182 31.22 -26.21 43.23
CA ALA A 182 32.66 -26.17 43.46
C ALA A 182 33.06 -25.31 44.67
N LEU A 183 32.34 -24.21 44.94
CA LEU A 183 32.54 -23.41 46.14
C LEU A 183 32.11 -24.18 47.41
N GLU A 184 31.02 -24.94 47.34
CA GLU A 184 30.58 -25.83 48.42
C GLU A 184 31.54 -27.00 48.68
N VAL A 185 32.21 -27.51 47.64
CA VAL A 185 33.22 -28.60 47.78
C VAL A 185 34.61 -28.05 48.15
N GLY A 186 34.99 -26.86 47.66
CA GLY A 186 36.26 -26.21 47.99
C GLY A 186 36.37 -25.86 49.48
N THR A 187 35.25 -25.58 50.15
CA THR A 187 35.18 -25.47 51.61
C THR A 187 35.29 -26.82 52.33
N LEU A 188 35.16 -27.95 51.62
CA LEU A 188 35.21 -29.31 52.16
C LEU A 188 36.52 -30.08 51.86
N SER A 189 37.27 -29.76 50.79
CA SER A 189 38.40 -30.61 50.34
C SER A 189 39.78 -29.93 50.17
N GLY A 190 39.96 -28.67 50.57
CA GLY A 190 41.24 -27.95 50.45
C GLY A 190 41.79 -27.40 51.77
N SER A 191 42.60 -28.20 52.47
CA SER A 191 43.30 -27.93 53.74
C SER A 191 42.43 -27.91 55.00
N GLY A 192 42.35 -29.05 55.68
CA GLY A 192 42.36 -29.15 57.16
C GLY A 192 41.44 -28.27 58.01
N VAL A 193 40.41 -27.64 57.45
CA VAL A 193 39.51 -26.73 58.19
C VAL A 193 38.09 -27.12 57.84
N SER A 194 37.59 -28.11 58.58
CA SER A 194 36.15 -28.42 58.64
C SER A 194 35.48 -27.40 59.55
N GLY A 195 34.93 -26.32 59.00
CA GLY A 195 34.13 -25.37 59.75
C GLY A 195 33.80 -24.12 58.94
N PRO A 196 32.70 -23.42 59.28
CA PRO A 196 32.40 -22.12 58.67
C PRO A 196 33.62 -21.20 58.83
N LEU A 197 33.88 -20.38 57.81
CA LEU A 197 35.00 -19.45 57.75
C LEU A 197 35.07 -18.60 59.04
N ASP A 198 35.95 -18.98 59.97
CA ASP A 198 36.04 -18.33 61.28
C ASP A 198 36.96 -17.11 61.22
N LEU A 199 36.35 -15.94 61.02
CA LEU A 199 37.02 -14.64 61.04
C LEU A 199 37.26 -14.11 62.47
N SER A 200 36.82 -14.83 63.51
CA SER A 200 36.97 -14.42 64.91
C SER A 200 38.42 -14.11 65.32
N PRO A 201 39.45 -14.86 64.87
CA PRO A 201 40.84 -14.56 65.21
C PRO A 201 41.32 -13.22 64.62
N ALA A 202 40.92 -12.93 63.39
CA ALA A 202 41.31 -11.70 62.68
C ALA A 202 40.62 -10.46 63.28
N LEU A 203 39.32 -10.58 63.60
CA LEU A 203 38.56 -9.53 64.27
C LEU A 203 39.08 -9.24 65.68
N LYS A 204 39.43 -10.29 66.46
CA LYS A 204 40.02 -10.10 67.79
C LYS A 204 41.38 -9.41 67.75
N LYS A 205 42.20 -9.68 66.72
CA LYS A 205 43.48 -9.00 66.56
C LYS A 205 43.29 -7.52 66.21
N PHE A 206 42.38 -7.20 65.30
CA PHE A 206 42.07 -5.81 64.95
C PHE A 206 41.48 -5.03 66.14
N ASP A 207 40.60 -5.66 66.91
CA ASP A 207 40.01 -5.07 68.11
C ASP A 207 41.06 -4.84 69.22
N ALA A 208 42.01 -5.77 69.38
CA ALA A 208 43.13 -5.60 70.30
C ALA A 208 44.09 -4.48 69.88
N ASP A 209 44.42 -4.40 68.58
CA ASP A 209 45.29 -3.37 68.02
C ASP A 209 44.62 -1.97 68.12
N LEU A 210 43.29 -1.88 68.00
CA LEU A 210 42.53 -0.64 68.16
C LEU A 210 42.33 -0.24 69.63
N SER A 211 42.09 -1.21 70.52
CA SER A 211 41.89 -0.97 71.96
C SER A 211 43.17 -0.53 72.67
N ALA A 212 44.34 -0.94 72.19
CA ALA A 212 45.63 -0.47 72.70
C ALA A 212 45.94 1.00 72.33
N ALA A 213 45.21 1.59 71.38
CA ALA A 213 45.43 2.93 70.86
C ALA A 213 44.49 4.01 71.46
N VAL A 214 43.65 3.65 72.45
CA VAL A 214 42.70 4.56 73.11
C VAL A 214 43.01 4.64 74.62
N GLY A 215 43.45 5.80 75.10
CA GLY A 215 43.64 6.06 76.52
C GLY A 215 42.32 6.17 77.30
N PRO A 216 42.34 6.07 78.65
CA PRO A 216 41.13 5.95 79.50
C PRO A 216 40.14 7.12 79.43
N ASP A 217 40.53 8.21 78.80
CA ASP A 217 39.82 9.48 78.65
C ASP A 217 39.28 9.73 77.22
N GLY A 218 39.37 8.75 76.31
CA GLY A 218 38.72 8.79 75.00
C GLY A 218 39.31 9.78 73.99
N LYS A 219 40.50 10.32 74.25
CA LYS A 219 41.30 11.10 73.29
C LYS A 219 42.50 10.28 72.82
N SER A 220 42.60 10.04 71.50
CA SER A 220 43.75 9.38 70.89
C SER A 220 44.99 10.27 70.97
N ILE A 221 46.03 9.81 71.67
CA ILE A 221 47.35 10.46 71.73
C ILE A 221 48.20 9.87 70.60
N PHE A 222 48.01 10.35 69.37
CA PHE A 222 49.02 10.11 68.33
C PHE A 222 50.14 11.13 68.53
N THR A 223 51.25 10.73 69.14
CA THR A 223 52.52 11.45 69.01
C THR A 223 53.18 10.92 67.74
N LEU A 224 53.20 11.71 66.68
CA LEU A 224 53.87 11.35 65.43
C LEU A 224 55.22 12.07 65.37
N ASP A 225 56.32 11.35 65.59
CA ASP A 225 57.66 11.79 65.21
C ASP A 225 57.87 11.49 63.72
N GLY A 226 57.24 12.25 62.82
CA GLY A 226 57.31 11.99 61.38
C GLY A 226 56.42 12.88 60.50
N GLU A 227 56.44 12.59 59.19
CA GLU A 227 55.64 13.31 58.19
C GLU A 227 54.18 12.82 58.15
N LEU A 228 53.22 13.75 58.18
CA LEU A 228 51.80 13.47 58.02
C LEU A 228 51.33 13.83 56.60
N ASN A 229 51.02 12.82 55.79
CA ASN A 229 50.39 13.00 54.48
C ASN A 229 48.87 12.99 54.61
N ALA A 230 48.23 14.16 54.55
CA ALA A 230 46.77 14.30 54.65
C ALA A 230 46.20 15.09 53.46
N ARG A 231 45.09 14.62 52.89
CA ARG A 231 44.38 15.34 51.81
C ARG A 231 43.72 16.63 52.29
N VAL A 232 43.22 16.65 53.53
CA VAL A 232 42.69 17.84 54.21
C VAL A 232 43.08 17.74 55.68
N LEU A 233 43.66 18.80 56.23
CA LEU A 233 43.98 18.92 57.65
C LEU A 233 43.13 20.03 58.27
N GLY A 234 42.26 19.67 59.20
CA GLY A 234 41.53 20.62 60.05
C GLY A 234 42.13 20.61 61.45
N ALA A 235 42.64 21.74 61.92
CA ALA A 235 43.19 21.88 63.26
C ALA A 235 42.55 23.07 63.97
N GLU A 236 42.06 22.87 65.20
CA GLU A 236 41.52 23.96 66.04
C GLU A 236 42.60 24.97 66.45
N SER A 237 43.85 24.53 66.58
CA SER A 237 45.01 25.39 66.77
C SER A 237 46.26 24.76 66.16
N LEU A 238 47.11 25.59 65.55
CA LEU A 238 48.38 25.16 64.96
C LEU A 238 49.53 25.87 65.71
N LYS A 239 50.39 25.09 66.36
CA LYS A 239 51.65 25.59 66.93
C LYS A 239 52.77 25.31 65.96
N LEU A 240 53.41 26.35 65.47
CA LEU A 240 54.54 26.25 64.56
C LEU A 240 55.85 26.20 65.36
N GLY A 241 56.87 25.57 64.78
CA GLY A 241 58.20 25.52 65.37
C GLY A 241 58.86 26.90 65.41
N ASN A 242 59.67 27.15 66.44
CA ASN A 242 60.46 28.38 66.57
C ASN A 242 61.55 28.54 65.48
N LYS A 243 61.83 27.49 64.71
CA LYS A 243 62.73 27.53 63.55
C LYS A 243 62.01 27.91 62.25
N THR A 244 60.73 27.59 62.11
CA THR A 244 59.96 27.88 60.89
C THR A 244 59.11 29.14 61.01
N SER A 245 59.01 29.73 62.20
CA SER A 245 58.28 30.99 62.39
C SER A 245 58.85 31.77 63.56
N GLY A 246 58.74 33.10 63.50
CA GLY A 246 59.20 33.98 64.55
C GLY A 246 58.76 35.43 64.35
N LYS A 247 59.19 36.26 65.30
CA LYS A 247 59.00 37.71 65.29
C LYS A 247 60.35 38.36 65.55
N GLU A 248 60.71 39.32 64.72
CA GLU A 248 62.03 39.97 64.72
C GLU A 248 61.91 41.48 64.52
N THR A 249 63.00 42.20 64.79
CA THR A 249 63.05 43.66 64.73
C THR A 249 64.15 44.14 63.80
N LEU A 250 63.78 44.99 62.82
CA LEU A 250 64.71 45.78 62.02
C LEU A 250 65.00 47.08 62.78
N GLU A 251 66.26 47.31 63.15
CA GLU A 251 66.65 48.49 63.93
C GLU A 251 66.60 49.78 63.10
N ALA A 252 66.27 50.91 63.76
CA ALA A 252 66.25 52.24 63.16
C ALA A 252 67.57 52.55 62.44
N GLY A 253 67.49 53.11 61.23
CA GLY A 253 68.64 53.42 60.39
C GLY A 253 69.24 52.21 59.65
N LYS A 254 68.71 51.00 59.80
CA LYS A 254 69.10 49.81 59.02
C LYS A 254 68.10 49.53 57.90
N THR A 255 68.59 48.94 56.82
CA THR A 255 67.79 48.50 55.66
C THR A 255 67.75 46.98 55.50
N ALA A 256 68.43 46.23 56.37
CA ALA A 256 68.45 44.77 56.32
C ALA A 256 68.63 44.15 57.71
N LYS A 257 68.00 43.00 57.93
CA LYS A 257 68.13 42.17 59.14
C LYS A 257 68.27 40.70 58.75
N GLU A 258 69.34 40.06 59.21
CA GLU A 258 69.57 38.62 59.03
C GLU A 258 68.86 37.83 60.14
N ILE A 259 68.09 36.80 59.74
CA ILE A 259 67.35 35.89 60.61
C ILE A 259 68.02 34.52 60.58
N LEU A 260 68.52 34.05 61.72
CA LEU A 260 69.17 32.75 61.83
C LEU A 260 68.12 31.64 61.99
N THR A 261 68.12 30.68 61.06
CA THR A 261 67.29 29.48 61.16
C THR A 261 67.84 28.34 60.31
N SER A 262 67.77 27.13 60.86
CA SER A 262 68.12 25.89 60.16
C SER A 262 67.10 25.46 59.11
N GLU A 263 65.98 26.19 58.99
CA GLU A 263 64.88 25.84 58.09
C GLU A 263 64.88 26.64 56.79
N ALA A 264 65.79 27.61 56.64
CA ALA A 264 65.96 28.38 55.41
C ALA A 264 66.59 27.53 54.31
N PHE A 265 66.03 27.53 53.09
CA PHE A 265 66.59 26.85 51.91
C PHE A 265 66.07 27.54 50.63
N ALA A 266 66.73 27.30 49.48
CA ALA A 266 66.45 28.03 48.24
C ALA A 266 65.01 27.88 47.70
N GLY A 267 64.32 26.77 48.04
CA GLY A 267 62.93 26.51 47.62
C GLY A 267 61.86 26.96 48.63
N ALA A 268 62.26 27.53 49.77
CA ALA A 268 61.35 27.95 50.82
C ALA A 268 60.40 29.06 50.34
N LYS A 269 59.14 28.99 50.76
CA LYS A 269 58.25 30.15 50.70
C LYS A 269 58.34 30.90 52.02
N ILE A 270 59.01 32.05 51.99
CA ILE A 270 59.22 32.90 53.17
C ILE A 270 58.23 34.07 53.12
N TYR A 271 57.39 34.16 54.13
CA TYR A 271 56.40 35.21 54.28
C TYR A 271 56.84 36.17 55.37
N ILE A 272 56.92 37.45 55.04
CA ILE A 272 57.25 38.53 55.96
C ILE A 272 56.04 39.44 56.12
N THR A 273 55.73 39.82 57.35
CA THR A 273 54.62 40.74 57.62
C THR A 273 55.10 41.84 58.59
N PRO A 274 55.26 43.09 58.13
CA PRO A 274 55.59 44.19 59.02
C PRO A 274 54.44 44.45 60.00
N LEU A 275 54.80 44.73 61.26
CA LEU A 275 53.85 45.05 62.33
C LEU A 275 53.77 46.56 62.60
N GLY A 276 54.26 47.37 61.68
CA GLY A 276 54.25 48.83 61.72
C GLY A 276 54.08 49.44 60.32
N LYS A 277 53.87 50.75 60.26
CA LYS A 277 53.77 51.48 58.99
C LYS A 277 55.15 51.68 58.39
N LEU A 278 55.30 51.30 57.12
CA LEU A 278 56.47 51.65 56.32
C LEU A 278 56.30 53.08 55.77
N SER A 279 57.37 53.86 55.73
CA SER A 279 57.41 55.23 55.18
C SER A 279 57.33 55.29 53.64
N GLY A 280 56.96 54.17 53.00
CA GLY A 280 57.15 53.87 51.58
C GLY A 280 58.01 52.59 51.44
N GLY A 281 57.75 51.77 50.43
CA GLY A 281 58.48 50.52 50.20
C GLY A 281 57.83 49.25 50.76
N SER A 282 58.54 48.12 50.67
CA SER A 282 58.12 46.81 51.20
C SER A 282 59.29 46.09 51.87
N LEU A 283 58.98 45.22 52.84
CA LEU A 283 59.96 44.22 53.28
C LEU A 283 59.94 43.05 52.30
N TYR A 284 61.12 42.61 51.87
CA TYR A 284 61.27 41.47 51.00
C TYR A 284 62.44 40.60 51.44
N VAL A 285 62.47 39.37 50.94
CA VAL A 285 63.61 38.47 51.10
C VAL A 285 64.17 38.24 49.71
N ASP A 286 65.43 38.62 49.50
CA ASP A 286 66.15 38.22 48.30
C ASP A 286 66.56 36.76 48.43
N MET A 287 65.87 35.88 47.69
CA MET A 287 66.12 34.44 47.74
C MET A 287 67.54 34.07 47.32
N ALA A 288 68.26 34.94 46.58
CA ALA A 288 69.67 34.72 46.25
C ALA A 288 70.61 34.88 47.46
N LYS A 289 70.15 35.53 48.54
CA LYS A 289 70.90 35.74 49.79
C LYS A 289 70.52 34.77 50.91
N VAL A 290 69.66 33.79 50.64
CA VAL A 290 69.32 32.73 51.59
C VAL A 290 70.49 31.78 51.73
N LYS A 291 70.99 31.59 52.96
CA LYS A 291 72.01 30.60 53.31
C LYS A 291 71.32 29.35 53.80
N GLU A 292 71.36 28.30 52.99
CA GLU A 292 70.68 27.04 53.26
C GLU A 292 71.12 26.44 54.61
N GLY A 293 70.14 26.15 55.47
CA GLY A 293 70.36 25.61 56.81
C GLY A 293 70.93 26.60 57.83
N GLU A 294 71.06 27.88 57.47
CA GLU A 294 71.72 28.87 58.34
C GLU A 294 70.87 30.13 58.56
N SER A 295 70.50 30.85 57.51
CA SER A 295 69.85 32.15 57.63
C SER A 295 69.16 32.64 56.36
N PHE A 296 68.29 33.63 56.52
CA PHE A 296 67.82 34.47 55.41
C PHE A 296 67.82 35.94 55.83
N THR A 297 67.90 36.85 54.86
CA THR A 297 67.93 38.29 55.14
C THR A 297 66.64 38.95 54.69
N VAL A 298 66.01 39.67 55.60
CA VAL A 298 64.88 40.55 55.31
C VAL A 298 65.44 41.93 54.99
N GLU A 299 65.10 42.47 53.83
CA GLU A 299 65.56 43.76 53.33
C GLU A 299 64.38 44.72 53.15
N LEU A 300 64.63 46.01 53.37
CA LEU A 300 63.68 47.09 53.15
C LEU A 300 63.96 47.72 51.77
N ASP A 301 62.95 47.74 50.92
CA ASP A 301 62.97 48.44 49.63
C ASP A 301 62.69 49.94 49.82
N GLY A 302 63.71 50.71 50.22
CA GLY A 302 63.59 52.15 50.43
C GLY A 302 64.64 52.73 51.38
N ASP A 303 64.46 53.99 51.75
CA ASP A 303 65.33 54.67 52.71
C ASP A 303 65.21 54.08 54.13
N PRO A 304 66.28 54.13 54.95
CA PRO A 304 66.24 53.62 56.32
C PRO A 304 65.13 54.27 57.16
N LEU A 305 64.45 53.45 57.98
CA LEU A 305 63.39 53.93 58.87
C LEU A 305 63.97 54.71 60.06
N ALA A 306 63.25 55.73 60.52
CA ALA A 306 63.64 56.53 61.69
C ALA A 306 63.46 55.78 63.03
N ASP A 307 62.54 54.81 63.08
CA ASP A 307 62.21 54.00 64.25
C ASP A 307 62.42 52.51 63.96
N ASN A 308 62.53 51.70 65.02
CA ASN A 308 62.58 50.25 64.91
C ASN A 308 61.26 49.70 64.33
N LEU A 309 61.36 48.70 63.45
CA LEU A 309 60.21 48.01 62.87
C LEU A 309 60.20 46.53 63.27
N GLU A 310 59.17 46.10 63.99
CA GLU A 310 58.91 44.68 64.21
C GLU A 310 58.23 44.04 62.98
N PHE A 311 58.55 42.78 62.70
CA PHE A 311 57.89 41.99 61.68
C PHE A 311 57.80 40.52 62.09
N ASN A 312 56.75 39.84 61.62
CA ASN A 312 56.64 38.39 61.72
C ASN A 312 57.23 37.73 60.47
N TRP A 313 57.77 36.54 60.64
CA TRP A 313 58.23 35.70 59.55
C TRP A 313 57.73 34.26 59.69
N LEU A 314 57.47 33.63 58.53
CA LEU A 314 57.05 32.24 58.41
C LEU A 314 57.76 31.59 57.21
N ILE A 315 58.33 30.42 57.44
CA ILE A 315 58.92 29.54 56.43
C ILE A 315 57.95 28.38 56.19
N VAL A 316 57.57 28.20 54.93
CA VAL A 316 56.86 27.02 54.46
C VAL A 316 57.80 26.25 53.53
N ARG A 317 58.07 24.99 53.88
CA ARG A 317 58.84 24.05 53.06
C ARG A 317 58.02 23.52 51.89
#